data_AF-X1ADJ4-F1
#
_entry.id   AF-X1ADJ4-F1
#
_cell.length_a   1.000
_cell.length_b   1.000
_cell.length_c   1.000
_cell.angle_alpha   90.00
_cell.angle_beta   90.00
_cell.angle_gamma   90.00
#
_symmetry.space_group_name_H-M   'P 1'
#
loop_
_entity.id
_entity.type
_entity.pdbx_description
1 polymer ?
#
loop_
_entity_poly.entity_id
_entity_poly.type
_entity_poly.pdbx_seq_one_letter_code
_entity_poly.pdbx_strand_id
1 'polypeptide(L)' 'MSIKRWDLIKYFKENGFYLLREGKKHSIYTNNVKIIPIKKAWYT' A
#
# COMPACT_ATOMS: atom_id res chain seq x y z
N MET A 1 -13.71 -5.86 11.71
CA MET A 1 -12.38 -5.30 12.05
C MET A 1 -11.89 -4.48 10.87
N SER A 2 -11.65 -3.17 11.02
CA SER A 2 -11.15 -2.32 9.93
C SER A 2 -9.63 -2.15 10.10
N ILE A 3 -8.84 -2.72 9.19
CA ILE A 3 -7.38 -2.56 9.20
C ILE A 3 -7.07 -1.14 8.76
N LYS A 4 -6.37 -0.38 9.61
CA LYS A 4 -5.94 0.98 9.23
C LYS A 4 -4.87 0.87 8.15
N ARG A 5 -4.92 1.80 7.19
CA ARG A 5 -3.95 1.85 6.08
C ARG A 5 -2.50 1.99 6.58
N TRP A 6 -2.29 2.69 7.69
CA TRP A 6 -0.98 2.85 8.31
C TRP A 6 -0.37 1.53 8.76
N ASP A 7 -1.15 0.65 9.40
CA ASP A 7 -0.70 -0.68 9.81
C ASP A 7 -0.34 -1.53 8.59
N LEU A 8 -1.13 -1.43 7.52
CA LEU A 8 -0.87 -2.12 6.26
C LEU A 8 0.46 -1.67 5.62
N ILE A 9 0.72 -0.36 5.60
CA ILE A 9 1.97 0.20 5.07
C ILE A 9 3.18 -0.24 5.91
N LYS A 10 3.03 -0.26 7.24
CA LYS A 10 4.09 -0.75 8.14
C LYS A 10 4.42 -2.22 7.87
N TYR A 11 3.39 -3.07 7.78
CA TYR A 11 3.55 -4.48 7.44
C TYR A 11 4.24 -4.66 6.08
N PHE A 12 3.83 -3.89 5.07
CA PHE A 12 4.48 -3.93 3.76
C PHE A 12 5.96 -3.56 3.84
N LYS A 13 6.31 -2.50 4.57
CA LYS A 13 7.71 -2.10 4.77
C LYS A 13 8.53 -3.18 5.46
N GLU A 14 7.99 -3.81 6.50
CA GLU A 14 8.64 -4.93 7.22
C GLU A 14 8.84 -6.16 6.33
N ASN A 15 7.95 -6.39 5.36
CA ASN A 15 8.04 -7.48 4.38
C ASN A 15 8.82 -7.11 3.11
N GLY A 16 9.54 -5.99 3.09
CA GLY A 16 10.37 -5.56 1.96
C GLY A 16 9.60 -5.00 0.77
N PHE A 17 8.32 -4.68 0.93
CA PHE A 17 7.57 -3.96 -0.09
C PHE A 17 7.90 -2.47 -0.03
N TYR A 18 8.05 -1.88 -1.21
CA TYR A 18 8.29 -0.46 -1.40
C TYR A 18 7.25 0.13 -2.36
N LEU A 19 7.08 1.45 -2.31
CA LEU A 19 6.16 2.15 -3.18
C LEU A 19 6.76 2.24 -4.58
N LEU A 20 6.12 1.59 -5.55
CA LEU A 20 6.52 1.64 -6.96
C LEU A 20 5.96 2.88 -7.65
N ARG A 21 4.68 3.18 -7.41
CA ARG A 21 3.98 4.29 -8.05
C ARG A 21 2.83 4.79 -7.18
N GLU A 22 2.74 6.10 -7.04
CA GLU A 22 1.59 6.76 -6.41
C GLU A 22 0.57 7.18 -7.47
N GLY A 23 -0.66 6.68 -7.36
CA GLY A 23 -1.80 7.09 -8.18
C GLY A 23 -2.82 7.89 -7.37
N LYS A 24 -3.73 8.59 -8.06
CA LYS A 24 -4.80 9.39 -7.41
C LYS A 24 -5.70 8.56 -6.48
N LYS A 25 -6.06 7.33 -6.90
CA LYS A 25 -6.98 6.44 -6.15
C LYS A 25 -6.28 5.28 -5.44
N HIS A 26 -5.09 4.88 -5.90
CA HIS A 26 -4.38 3.71 -5.38
C HIS A 26 -2.88 3.99 -5.36
N SER A 27 -2.21 3.44 -4.34
CA SER A 27 -0.75 3.38 -4.24
C SER A 27 -0.31 1.97 -4.58
N ILE A 28 0.66 1.81 -5.48
CA ILE A 28 1.14 0.51 -5.93
C ILE A 28 2.41 0.16 -5.18
N TYR A 29 2.37 -0.94 -4.43
CA TYR A 29 3.52 -1.48 -3.71
C TYR A 29 4.05 -2.72 -4.40
N THR A 30 5.37 -2.91 -4.37
CA THR A 30 6.00 -4.11 -4.90
C THR A 30 7.22 -4.51 -4.07
N ASN A 31 7.57 -5.78 -4.15
CA ASN A 31 8.81 -6.35 -3.59
C ASN A 31 9.62 -7.09 -4.67
N ASN A 32 9.48 -6.68 -5.94
CA ASN A 32 10.00 -7.32 -7.15
C ASN A 32 9.39 -8.69 -7.50
N VAL A 33 8.68 -9.34 -6.57
CA VAL A 33 8.03 -10.65 -6.81
C VAL A 33 6.53 -10.47 -7.06
N LYS A 34 5.89 -9.56 -6.33
CA LYS A 34 4.44 -9.29 -6.43
C LYS A 34 4.16 -7.81 -6.46
N ILE A 35 3.06 -7.43 -7.09
CA ILE A 35 2.57 -6.05 -7.19
C ILE A 35 1.20 -5.99 -6.51
N ILE A 36 1.04 -5.09 -5.54
CA ILE A 36 -0.17 -4.97 -4.71
C ILE A 36 -0.65 -3.51 -4.73
N PRO A 37 -1.85 -3.24 -5.27
CA PRO A 37 -2.47 -1.92 -5.19
C PRO A 37 -3.20 -1.73 -3.84
N ILE A 38 -2.90 -0.64 -3.14
CA ILE A 38 -3.59 -0.23 -1.90
C ILE A 38 -4.48 0.98 -2.19
N LYS A 39 -5.79 0.79 -2.04
CA LYS A 39 -6.78 1.87 -2.21
C LYS A 39 -6.54 3.00 -1.23
N LYS A 40 -6.47 4.23 -1.74
CA LYS A 40 -6.60 5.43 -0.92
C LYS A 40 -8.10 5.57 -0.65
N ALA A 41 -8.49 5.45 0.62
CA ALA A 41 -9.80 5.93 1.00
C ALA A 41 -9.83 7.40 0.58
N TRP A 42 -10.85 7.78 -0.19
CA TRP A 42 -11.11 9.17 -0.48
C TRP A 42 -11.35 9.83 0.88
N TYR A 43 -10.47 10.74 1.29
CA TYR A 43 -10.86 11.72 2.28
C TYR A 43 -11.80 12.67 1.52
N THR A 44 -13.10 12.51 1.74
CA THR A 44 -14.04 13.63 1.65
C THR A 44 -13.75 14.57 2.81
#